data_AF-A0A1G1WHY4-F1
#
_entry.id   AF-A0A1G1WHY4-F1
#
_cell.length_a   1.000
_cell.length_b   1.000
_cell.length_c   1.000
_cell.angle_alpha   90.00
_cell.angle_beta   90.00
_cell.angle_gamma   90.00
#
_symmetry.space_group_name_H-M   'P 1'
#
loop_
_entity.id
_entity.type
_entity.pdbx_description
1 polymer ?
#
loop_
_entity_poly.entity_id
_entity_poly.type
_entity_poly.pdbx_seq_one_letter_code
_entity_poly.pdbx_strand_id
1 'polypeptide(L)'
;MEKDQYSNPSVSGYDIHRQRREHLLQYLLLIVIFIFSIFVLIQLSSSAIKLVVIAVLSAFYLIWGIWHHREEKNLTRVHFFEYLIISVLIFTVLFFVFVRL
;
A
#
# COMPACT_ATOMS: atom_id res chain seq x y z
N MET A 1 1.69 3.41 -48.33
CA MET A 1 1.57 1.96 -48.09
C MET A 1 2.99 1.50 -47.80
N GLU A 2 3.37 1.01 -46.63
CA GLU A 2 2.87 -0.23 -46.03
C GLU A 2 3.46 -0.38 -44.61
N LYS A 3 2.58 -0.46 -43.60
CA LYS A 3 2.66 -1.22 -42.35
C LYS A 3 3.92 -1.10 -41.47
N ASP A 4 3.94 -0.05 -40.66
CA ASP A 4 4.61 -0.08 -39.34
C ASP A 4 3.73 -0.86 -38.34
N GLN A 5 3.61 -2.17 -38.57
CA GLN A 5 2.85 -3.08 -37.74
C GLN A 5 3.82 -4.07 -37.07
N TYR A 6 4.70 -3.55 -36.21
CA TYR A 6 5.48 -4.38 -35.29
C TYR A 6 4.60 -4.76 -34.09
N SER A 7 3.57 -5.55 -34.36
CA SER A 7 2.80 -6.24 -33.34
C SER A 7 3.68 -7.34 -32.74
N ASN A 8 4.23 -7.07 -31.56
CA ASN A 8 5.01 -8.04 -30.79
C ASN A 8 4.05 -9.14 -30.26
N PRO A 9 4.11 -10.40 -30.74
CA PRO A 9 3.02 -11.35 -30.55
C PRO A 9 3.15 -12.26 -29.32
N SER A 10 3.84 -11.85 -28.26
CA SER A 10 4.18 -12.74 -27.13
C SER A 10 3.65 -12.34 -25.75
N VAL A 11 2.74 -11.36 -25.63
CA VAL A 11 2.03 -11.16 -24.35
C VAL A 11 0.85 -12.13 -24.30
N SER A 12 1.11 -13.35 -23.82
CA SER A 12 0.08 -14.35 -23.57
C SER A 12 -0.94 -13.79 -22.59
N GLY A 13 -2.24 -13.94 -22.86
CA GLY A 13 -3.30 -13.49 -21.94
C GLY A 13 -3.12 -14.05 -20.52
N TYR A 14 -2.46 -15.21 -20.37
CA TYR A 14 -2.08 -15.78 -19.09
C TYR A 14 -1.21 -14.86 -18.23
N ASP A 15 -0.27 -14.12 -18.82
CA ASP A 15 0.67 -13.29 -18.07
C ASP A 15 -0.02 -12.05 -17.47
N ILE A 16 -0.96 -11.46 -18.21
CA ILE A 16 -1.76 -10.31 -17.74
C ILE A 16 -2.69 -10.72 -16.59
N HIS A 17 -3.31 -11.90 -16.68
CA HIS A 17 -4.19 -12.39 -15.63
C HIS A 17 -3.44 -12.76 -14.35
N ARG A 18 -2.23 -13.31 -14.48
CA ARG A 18 -1.38 -13.64 -13.33
C ARG A 18 -0.91 -12.38 -12.60
N GLN A 19 -0.37 -11.40 -13.33
CA GLN A 19 0.07 -10.13 -12.75
C GLN A 19 -1.08 -9.43 -12.01
N ARG A 20 -2.27 -9.33 -12.63
CA ARG A 20 -3.45 -8.71 -11.98
C ARG A 20 -3.85 -9.42 -10.68
N ARG A 21 -3.78 -10.75 -10.64
CA ARG A 21 -4.09 -11.53 -9.43
C ARG A 21 -3.09 -11.23 -8.32
N GLU A 22 -1.80 -11.13 -8.65
CA GLU A 22 -0.75 -10.80 -7.68
C GLU A 22 -0.99 -9.41 -7.08
N HIS A 23 -1.28 -8.39 -7.89
CA HIS A 23 -1.63 -7.06 -7.36
C HIS A 23 -2.87 -7.12 -6.46
N LEU A 24 -3.95 -7.79 -6.89
CA LEU A 24 -5.16 -7.93 -6.08
C LEU A 24 -4.89 -8.62 -4.74
N LEU A 25 -4.06 -9.66 -4.71
CA LEU A 25 -3.67 -10.35 -3.48
C LEU A 25 -2.85 -9.43 -2.56
N GLN A 26 -1.93 -8.63 -3.11
CA GLN A 26 -1.17 -7.66 -2.32
C GLN A 26 -2.09 -6.60 -1.68
N TYR A 27 -3.05 -6.04 -2.43
CA TYR A 27 -4.04 -5.11 -1.88
C TYR A 27 -4.98 -5.77 -0.86
N LEU A 28 -5.41 -7.01 -1.10
CA LEU A 28 -6.22 -7.77 -0.16
C LEU A 28 -5.48 -8.00 1.16
N LEU A 29 -4.20 -8.37 1.08
CA LEU A 29 -3.34 -8.55 2.24
C LEU A 29 -3.20 -7.24 3.03
N LEU A 30 -3.06 -6.11 2.33
CA LEU A 30 -2.98 -4.79 2.97
C LEU A 30 -4.26 -4.46 3.75
N ILE A 31 -5.44 -4.76 3.19
CA ILE A 31 -6.73 -4.60 3.87
C ILE A 31 -6.82 -5.48 5.11
N VAL A 32 -6.42 -6.75 5.01
CA VAL A 32 -6.43 -7.68 6.15
C VAL A 32 -5.52 -7.19 7.27
N ILE A 33 -4.29 -6.77 6.95
CA ILE A 33 -3.35 -6.20 7.91
C ILE A 33 -3.93 -4.94 8.56
N PHE A 34 -4.57 -4.07 7.77
CA PHE A 34 -5.20 -2.87 8.30
C PHE A 34 -6.33 -3.18 9.28
N ILE A 35 -7.27 -4.06 8.92
CA ILE A 35 -8.37 -4.48 9.81
C ILE A 35 -7.82 -5.12 11.09
N PHE A 36 -6.83 -6.01 10.97
CA PHE A 36 -6.20 -6.63 12.12
C PHE A 36 -5.54 -5.59 13.03
N SER A 37 -4.88 -4.58 12.46
CA SER A 37 -4.27 -3.49 13.22
C SER A 37 -5.30 -2.65 13.98
N ILE A 38 -6.46 -2.37 13.37
CA ILE A 38 -7.58 -1.70 14.05
C ILE A 38 -8.09 -2.55 15.23
N PHE A 39 -8.26 -3.86 15.03
CA PHE A 39 -8.65 -4.77 16.11
C PHE A 39 -7.64 -4.71 17.27
N VAL A 40 -6.34 -4.78 16.99
CA VAL A 40 -5.28 -4.64 18.00
C VAL A 40 -5.36 -3.30 18.73
N LEU A 41 -5.54 -2.19 18.00
CA LEU A 41 -5.62 -0.85 18.59
C LEU A 41 -6.80 -0.66 19.54
N ILE A 42 -7.93 -1.32 19.29
CA ILE A 42 -9.10 -1.32 20.18
C ILE A 42 -8.80 -2.05 21.50
N GLN A 43 -8.04 -3.14 21.45
CA GLN A 43 -7.75 -3.98 22.63
C GLN A 43 -6.64 -3.42 23.52
N LEU A 44 -5.77 -2.58 22.97
CA LEU A 44 -4.68 -1.97 23.74
C LEU A 44 -5.23 -0.91 24.72
N SER A 45 -4.79 -0.96 25.97
CA SER A 45 -5.12 0.07 26.97
C SER A 45 -4.11 1.21 27.00
N SER A 46 -2.84 0.93 26.72
CA SER A 46 -1.76 1.92 26.80
C SER A 46 -1.69 2.81 25.57
N SER A 47 -1.91 4.11 25.76
CA SER A 47 -1.77 5.13 24.71
C SER A 47 -0.37 5.18 24.11
N ALA A 48 0.67 4.90 24.90
CA ALA A 48 2.05 4.84 24.40
C ALA A 48 2.25 3.68 23.41
N ILE A 49 1.70 2.50 23.73
CA ILE A 49 1.78 1.34 22.83
C ILE A 49 0.94 1.58 21.57
N LYS A 50 -0.26 2.16 21.70
CA LYS A 50 -1.07 2.55 20.54
C LYS A 50 -0.32 3.49 19.60
N LEU A 51 0.35 4.50 20.15
CA LEU A 51 1.15 5.45 19.35
C LEU A 51 2.26 4.73 18.57
N VAL A 52 2.97 3.80 19.21
CA VAL A 52 3.99 2.99 18.53
C VAL A 52 3.39 2.16 17.40
N VAL A 53 2.25 1.49 17.64
CA VAL A 53 1.55 0.69 16.62
C VAL A 53 1.12 1.57 15.44
N ILE A 54 0.56 2.75 15.71
CA ILE A 54 0.13 3.70 14.67
C ILE A 54 1.33 4.20 13.85
N ALA A 55 2.44 4.54 14.50
CA ALA A 55 3.67 4.95 13.84
C ALA A 55 4.21 3.84 12.92
N VAL A 56 4.28 2.61 13.43
CA VAL A 56 4.73 1.44 12.68
C VAL A 56 3.81 1.16 11.49
N LEU A 57 2.49 1.19 11.68
CA LEU A 57 1.52 0.96 10.61
C LEU A 57 1.61 2.01 9.50
N SER A 58 1.80 3.27 9.87
CA SER A 58 1.94 4.39 8.93
C SER A 58 3.24 4.27 8.14
N ALA A 59 4.35 3.97 8.81
CA ALA A 59 5.63 3.73 8.17
C ALA A 59 5.59 2.48 7.25
N PHE A 60 4.92 1.41 7.69
CA PHE A 60 4.70 0.22 6.90
C PHE A 60 3.96 0.53 5.59
N TYR A 61 2.87 1.31 5.64
CA TYR A 61 2.15 1.71 4.43
C TYR A 61 3.03 2.49 3.44
N LEU A 62 3.85 3.43 3.93
CA LEU A 62 4.78 4.18 3.10
C LEU A 62 5.81 3.26 2.43
N ILE A 63 6.46 2.39 3.22
CA ILE A 63 7.46 1.44 2.72
C ILE A 63 6.83 0.50 1.68
N TRP A 64 5.65 -0.03 1.97
CA TRP A 64 4.93 -0.92 1.07
C TRP A 64 4.57 -0.23 -0.25
N GLY A 65 4.05 1.01 -0.21
CA GLY A 65 3.70 1.75 -1.42
C GLY A 65 4.91 2.04 -2.31
N ILE A 66 6.04 2.43 -1.71
CA ILE A 66 7.31 2.63 -2.43
C ILE A 66 7.81 1.31 -3.02
N TRP A 67 7.78 0.22 -2.25
CA TRP A 67 8.24 -1.10 -2.70
C TRP A 67 7.38 -1.63 -3.85
N HIS A 68 6.05 -1.55 -3.73
CA HIS A 68 5.10 -1.95 -4.77
C HIS A 68 5.38 -1.24 -6.11
N HIS A 69 5.56 0.09 -6.07
CA HIS A 69 5.87 0.85 -7.29
C HIS A 69 7.29 0.62 -7.83
N ARG A 70 8.24 0.20 -6.97
CA ARG A 70 9.57 -0.23 -7.42
C ARG A 70 9.51 -1.54 -8.18
N GLU A 71 8.68 -2.50 -7.75
CA GLU A 71 8.49 -3.76 -8.46
C GLU A 71 7.91 -3.53 -9.86
N GLU A 72 7.01 -2.56 -10.00
CA GLU A 72 6.43 -2.16 -11.28
C GLU A 72 7.37 -1.31 -12.16
N LYS A 73 8.60 -1.02 -11.69
CA LYS A 73 9.57 -0.10 -12.34
C LYS A 73 8.99 1.28 -12.68
N ASN A 74 7.92 1.68 -11.98
CA ASN A 74 7.19 2.93 -12.24
C ASN A 74 7.31 3.91 -11.07
N LEU A 75 8.35 3.80 -10.23
CA LEU A 75 8.51 4.71 -9.10
C LEU A 75 8.93 6.11 -9.58
N THR A 76 7.97 7.04 -9.58
CA THR A 76 8.23 8.46 -9.79
C THR A 76 8.33 9.21 -8.46
N ARG A 77 8.93 10.40 -8.47
CA ARG A 77 8.93 11.29 -7.30
C ARG A 77 7.51 11.66 -6.86
N VAL A 78 6.57 11.73 -7.80
CA VAL A 78 5.15 12.01 -7.52
C VAL A 78 4.56 10.90 -6.63
N HIS A 79 4.74 9.63 -7.00
CA HIS A 79 4.23 8.51 -6.20
C HIS A 79 4.82 8.47 -4.80
N PHE A 80 6.12 8.77 -4.64
CA PHE A 80 6.71 8.88 -3.31
C PHE A 80 5.98 9.92 -2.43
N PHE A 81 5.70 11.11 -2.97
CA PHE A 81 4.98 12.14 -2.22
C PHE A 81 3.52 11.77 -1.96
N GLU A 82 2.84 11.10 -2.89
CA GLU A 82 1.49 10.57 -2.68
C GLU A 82 1.45 9.61 -1.48
N TYR A 83 2.35 8.62 -1.45
CA TYR A 83 2.42 7.67 -0.34
C TYR A 83 2.85 8.32 0.97
N LEU A 84 3.73 9.32 0.93
CA LEU A 84 4.13 10.08 2.12
C LEU A 84 2.94 10.84 2.71
N ILE A 85 2.17 11.55 1.87
CA ILE A 85 0.98 12.30 2.30
C ILE A 85 -0.07 11.34 2.88
N ILE A 86 -0.33 10.23 2.20
CA ILE A 86 -1.31 9.25 2.67
C ILE A 86 -0.84 8.61 4.00
N SER A 87 0.45 8.30 4.14
CA SER A 87 1.02 7.78 5.39
C SER A 87 0.85 8.75 6.56
N VAL A 88 1.12 10.05 6.34
CA VAL A 88 0.90 11.10 7.34
C VAL A 88 -0.59 11.24 7.69
N LEU A 89 -1.47 11.11 6.69
CA LEU A 89 -2.92 11.16 6.91
C LEU A 89 -3.40 9.96 7.74
N ILE A 90 -2.95 8.74 7.42
CA ILE A 90 -3.24 7.53 8.21
C ILE A 90 -2.78 7.72 9.65
N PHE A 91 -1.54 8.18 9.85
CA PHE A 91 -1.00 8.46 11.18
C PHE A 91 -1.89 9.44 11.94
N THR A 92 -2.21 10.56 11.31
CA THR A 92 -2.99 11.65 11.93
C THR A 92 -4.37 11.16 12.34
N VAL A 93 -5.10 10.50 11.43
CA VAL A 93 -6.45 10.00 11.70
C VAL A 93 -6.43 9.00 12.85
N LEU A 94 -5.54 8.00 12.80
CA LEU A 94 -5.49 6.97 13.85
C LEU A 94 -5.02 7.54 15.19
N PHE A 95 -4.08 8.49 15.19
CA PHE A 95 -3.63 9.17 16.39
C PHE A 95 -4.80 9.88 17.10
N PHE A 96 -5.58 10.65 16.34
CA PHE A 96 -6.73 11.33 16.91
C PHE A 96 -7.77 10.34 17.45
N VAL A 97 -8.10 9.30 16.67
CA VAL A 97 -9.14 8.32 17.03
C VAL A 97 -8.78 7.46 18.24
N PHE A 98 -7.52 7.02 18.38
CA PHE A 98 -7.15 5.99 19.35
C PHE A 98 -6.28 6.46 20.52
N VAL A 99 -5.63 7.62 20.41
CA VAL A 99 -4.70 8.14 21.44
C VAL A 99 -5.24 9.42 22.09
N ARG A 100 -5.86 10.32 21.32
CA ARG A 100 -6.28 11.65 21.79
C ARG A 100 -7.76 11.71 22.22
N LEU A 101 -8.62 10.86 21.64
CA LEU A 101 -10.02 10.64 22.03
C LEU A 101 -10.10 9.65 23.19
#